data_AF-A0A840DNR3-F1
#
_entry.id   AF-A0A840DNR3-F1
#
_cell.length_a   1.000
_cell.length_b   1.000
_cell.length_c   1.000
_cell.angle_alpha   90.00
_cell.angle_beta   90.00
_cell.angle_gamma   90.00
#
_symmetry.space_group_name_H-M   'P 1'
#
loop_
_entity.id
_entity.type
_entity.pdbx_description
1 polymer ?
#
loop_
_entity_poly.entity_id
_entity_poly.type
_entity_poly.pdbx_seq_one_letter_code
_entity_poly.pdbx_strand_id
1 'polypeptide(L)' 'MRNSEKGEFVHQKGGELFHVDFHEFIRKAPDYTPYELASEFGLTLRDVQKLKKQLFRA' A
#
# COMPACT_ATOMS: atom_id res chain seq x y z
N MET A 1 16.80 19.08 19.56
CA MET A 1 15.94 17.89 19.39
C MET A 1 15.36 17.98 17.98
N ARG A 2 15.67 17.02 17.11
CA ARG A 2 15.26 17.04 15.69
C ARG A 2 13.81 16.58 15.60
N ASN A 3 12.91 17.49 15.20
CA ASN A 3 11.54 17.16 14.87
C ASN A 3 11.55 16.23 13.65
N SER A 4 11.23 14.95 13.84
CA SER A 4 11.03 13.98 12.77
C SER A 4 9.82 13.14 13.12
N GLU A 5 8.67 13.81 13.21
CA GLU A 5 7.34 13.20 13.19
C GLU A 5 6.94 12.90 11.74
N LYS A 6 7.80 12.17 11.01
CA LYS A 6 7.41 11.58 9.73
C LYS A 6 6.94 10.15 9.99
N GLY A 7 5.62 9.98 9.95
CA GLY A 7 5.03 8.72 9.54
C GLY A 7 4.49 7.83 10.65
N GLU A 8 3.63 8.37 11.52
CA GLU A 8 2.62 7.55 12.19
C GLU A 8 1.55 7.13 11.17
N PHE A 9 1.90 6.20 10.28
CA PHE A 9 0.93 5.43 9.47
C PHE A 9 0.65 4.10 10.15
N VAL A 10 0.17 4.17 11.38
CA VAL A 10 -0.31 3.04 12.20
C VAL A 10 -1.61 3.61 12.77
N HIS A 11 -2.83 3.16 12.49
CA HIS A 11 -3.34 1.81 12.28
C HIS A 11 -4.86 1.98 11.96
N GLN A 12 -5.47 0.96 11.34
CA GLN A 12 -6.80 0.44 11.71
C GLN A 12 -8.04 1.22 11.24
N LYS A 13 -8.60 0.82 10.09
CA LYS A 13 -10.07 0.71 9.91
C LYS A 13 -10.56 -0.15 8.73
N GLY A 14 -9.73 -1.01 8.13
CA GLY A 14 -10.14 -1.86 6.98
C GLY A 14 -9.50 -3.25 6.91
N GLY A 15 -8.94 -3.74 8.02
CA GLY A 15 -7.99 -4.86 8.07
C GLY A 15 -8.51 -6.27 7.76
N GLU A 16 -9.72 -6.45 7.26
CA GLU A 16 -10.25 -7.78 6.92
C GLU A 16 -10.65 -7.96 5.45
N LEU A 17 -10.57 -6.92 4.61
CA LEU A 17 -11.06 -7.04 3.24
C LEU A 17 -10.02 -7.57 2.25
N PHE A 18 -8.74 -7.51 2.61
CA PHE A 18 -7.66 -7.99 1.75
C PHE A 18 -6.70 -8.84 2.59
N HIS A 19 -6.66 -10.15 2.32
CA HIS A 19 -5.68 -11.10 2.84
C HIS A 19 -4.33 -10.88 2.12
N VAL A 20 -3.84 -9.65 2.13
CA VAL A 20 -2.61 -9.24 1.43
C VAL A 20 -1.64 -8.64 2.42
N ASP A 21 -0.37 -8.99 2.27
CA ASP A 21 0.70 -8.40 3.06
C ASP A 21 0.94 -6.94 2.63
N PHE A 22 0.18 -6.03 3.24
CA PHE A 22 0.25 -4.59 2.97
C PHE A 22 1.67 -4.02 3.17
N HIS A 23 2.41 -4.56 4.14
CA HIS A 23 3.78 -4.12 4.38
C HIS A 23 4.69 -4.45 3.19
N GLU A 24 4.51 -5.62 2.57
CA GLU A 24 5.25 -5.99 1.37
C GLU A 24 4.77 -5.20 0.15
N PHE A 25 3.44 -5.00 0.03
CA PHE A 25 2.85 -4.17 -1.02
C PHE A 25 3.42 -2.76 -1.01
N ILE A 26 3.53 -2.11 0.15
CA ILE A 26 4.04 -0.73 0.26
C ILE A 26 5.51 -0.67 -0.13
N ARG A 27 6.32 -1.66 0.27
CA ARG A 27 7.74 -1.75 -0.09
C ARG A 27 7.95 -1.94 -1.59
N LYS A 28 7.10 -2.73 -2.25
CA LYS A 28 7.18 -3.00 -3.69
C LYS A 28 6.44 -1.98 -4.55
N ALA A 29 5.46 -1.26 -4.01
CA ALA A 29 4.69 -0.24 -4.73
C ALA A 29 5.54 0.79 -5.52
N PRO A 30 6.67 1.33 -5.01
CA PRO A 30 7.48 2.28 -5.78
C PRO A 30 8.21 1.66 -6.98
N ASP A 31 8.71 0.43 -6.84
CA ASP A 31 9.55 -0.22 -7.86
C ASP A 31 8.77 -1.08 -8.86
N TYR A 32 7.58 -1.54 -8.49
CA TYR A 32 6.79 -2.50 -9.28
C TYR A 32 5.63 -1.84 -10.04
N THR A 33 5.34 -2.39 -11.21
CA THR A 33 4.20 -1.96 -12.02
C THR A 33 2.88 -2.40 -11.39
N PRO A 34 1.76 -1.71 -11.68
CA PRO A 34 0.45 -2.12 -11.17
C PRO A 34 0.05 -3.55 -11.56
N TYR A 35 0.58 -4.06 -12.68
CA TYR A 35 0.33 -5.40 -13.16
C TYR A 35 1.03 -6.47 -12.30
N GLU A 36 2.31 -6.25 -11.98
CA GLU A 36 3.08 -7.15 -11.12
C GLU A 36 2.48 -7.20 -9.71
N LEU A 37 2.11 -6.05 -9.16
CA LEU A 37 1.43 -5.96 -7.86
C LEU A 37 0.05 -6.65 -7.87
N ALA A 38 -0.70 -6.55 -8.96
CA ALA A 38 -1.97 -7.25 -9.09
C ALA A 38 -1.78 -8.76 -9.09
N SER A 39 -0.77 -9.25 -9.83
CA SER A 39 -0.46 -10.68 -9.94
C SER A 39 0.11 -11.27 -8.65
N GLU A 40 0.99 -10.56 -7.94
CA GLU A 40 1.60 -11.05 -6.71
C GLU A 40 0.61 -11.09 -5.53
N PHE A 41 -0.23 -10.06 -5.41
CA PHE A 41 -1.13 -9.91 -4.26
C PHE A 41 -2.56 -10.40 -4.55
N GLY A 42 -2.82 -10.96 -5.72
CA GLY A 42 -4.15 -11.42 -6.11
C GLY A 42 -5.19 -10.30 -6.17
N LEU A 43 -4.74 -9.08 -6.47
CA LEU A 43 -5.58 -7.87 -6.52
C LEU A 43 -5.98 -7.56 -7.97
N THR A 44 -7.10 -6.86 -8.14
CA THR A 44 -7.40 -6.31 -9.46
C THR A 44 -6.52 -5.08 -9.74
N LEU A 45 -6.20 -4.82 -11.00
CA LEU A 45 -5.47 -3.61 -11.41
C LEU A 45 -6.11 -2.33 -10.88
N ARG A 46 -7.44 -2.31 -10.79
CA ARG A 46 -8.22 -1.17 -10.30
C ARG A 46 -8.01 -0.96 -8.80
N ASP A 47 -7.93 -2.04 -8.02
CA ASP A 47 -7.68 -1.98 -6.59
C ASP A 47 -6.25 -1.56 -6.31
N VAL A 48 -5.26 -2.08 -7.06
CA VAL A 48 -3.85 -1.65 -6.97
C VAL A 48 -3.71 -0.15 -7.25
N GLN A 49 -4.40 0.37 -8.27
CA GLN A 49 -4.40 1.81 -8.57
C GLN A 49 -5.04 2.64 -7.46
N LYS A 50 -6.17 2.19 -6.89
CA LYS A 50 -6.78 2.85 -5.73
C LYS A 50 -5.85 2.85 -4.53
N LEU A 51 -5.20 1.72 -4.25
CA LEU A 51 -4.27 1.56 -3.13
C LEU A 51 -3.06 2.50 -3.29
N LYS A 52 -2.42 2.49 -4.47
CA LYS A 52 -1.35 3.45 -4.81
C LYS A 52 -1.84 4.90 -4.64
N LYS A 53 -3.01 5.23 -5.19
CA LYS A 53 -3.55 6.59 -5.08
C LYS A 53 -3.81 7.01 -3.63
N GLN A 54 -4.23 6.10 -2.75
CA GLN A 54 -4.42 6.37 -1.33
C GLN A 54 -3.09 6.48 -0.58
N LEU A 55 -2.10 5.65 -0.92
CA LEU A 55 -0.75 5.65 -0.34
C LEU A 55 0.04 6.91 -0.65
N PHE A 56 0.01 7.37 -1.91
CA PHE A 56 0.74 8.55 -2.37
C PHE A 56 -0.07 9.86 -2.24
N ARG A 57 -1.21 9.86 -1.52
CA ARG A 57 -2.03 11.06 -1.30
C ARG A 57 -1.58 11.91 -0.12
N ALA A 58 -0.45 11.60 0.49
CA ALA A 58 0.14 12.35 1.61
C ALA A 58 1.09 13.43 1.09
#